data_AF-A0A2D7I9E4-F1
#
_entry.id   AF-A0A2D7I9E4-F1
#
_cell.length_a   1.000
_cell.length_b   1.000
_cell.length_c   1.000
_cell.angle_alpha   90.00
_cell.angle_beta   90.00
_cell.angle_gamma   90.00
#
_symmetry.space_group_name_H-M   'P 1'
#
loop_
_entity.id
_entity.type
_entity.pdbx_description
1 polymer ?
#
loop_
_entity_poly.entity_id
_entity_poly.type
_entity_poly.pdbx_seq_one_letter_code
_entity_poly.pdbx_strand_id
1 'polypeptide(L)' 'SAVVVESVPRRLFDRNVIRAVLKWKFKPRIINGVAVERRAIQRLDFSLDAL' A
#
# COMPACT_ATOMS: atom_id res chain seq x y z
N SER A 1 -1.51 -3.46 -10.06
CA SER A 1 -2.50 -4.00 -9.10
C SER A 1 -1.93 -3.90 -7.69
N ALA A 2 -2.78 -3.91 -6.66
CA ALA A 2 -2.33 -3.99 -5.26
C ALA A 2 -2.70 -5.37 -4.70
N VAL A 3 -1.80 -5.98 -3.93
CA VAL A 3 -1.97 -7.32 -3.34
C VAL A 3 -1.53 -7.27 -1.88
N VAL A 4 -2.29 -7.92 -1.00
CA VAL A 4 -1.91 -8.10 0.40
C VAL A 4 -0.95 -9.29 0.48
N VAL A 5 0.27 -9.03 0.97
CA VAL A 5 1.31 -10.06 1.14
C VAL A 5 1.17 -10.78 2.48
N GLU A 6 0.76 -10.04 3.52
CA GLU A 6 0.58 -10.53 4.89
C GLU A 6 -0.55 -9.74 5.57
N SER A 7 -1.37 -10.40 6.40
CA SER A 7 -2.33 -9.73 7.27
C SER A 7 -2.59 -10.48 8.58
N VAL A 8 -2.63 -9.72 9.67
CA VAL A 8 -2.93 -10.22 11.02
C VAL A 8 -3.89 -9.22 11.69
N PRO A 9 -5.12 -9.62 12.06
CA PRO A 9 -5.79 -10.89 11.70
C PRO A 9 -6.09 -10.98 10.20
N ARG A 10 -6.12 -12.21 9.67
CA ARG A 10 -6.29 -12.44 8.22
C ARG A 10 -7.63 -11.93 7.71
N ARG A 11 -7.63 -11.31 6.53
CA ARG A 11 -8.83 -10.87 5.77
C ARG A 11 -9.68 -9.76 6.40
N LEU A 12 -9.39 -9.33 7.63
CA LEU A 12 -10.19 -8.32 8.33
C LEU A 12 -10.12 -6.95 7.63
N PHE A 13 -8.92 -6.53 7.26
CA PHE A 13 -8.68 -5.20 6.66
C PHE A 13 -8.33 -5.26 5.17
N ASP A 14 -8.04 -6.43 4.61
CA ASP A 14 -7.49 -6.62 3.26
C ASP A 14 -8.26 -5.86 2.17
N ARG A 15 -9.59 -5.98 2.16
CA ARG A 15 -10.44 -5.32 1.15
C ARG A 15 -10.36 -3.79 1.23
N ASN A 16 -10.32 -3.26 2.45
CA ASN A 16 -10.28 -1.81 2.68
C ASN A 16 -8.87 -1.27 2.42
N VAL A 17 -7.82 -2.01 2.82
CA VAL A 17 -6.41 -1.71 2.50
C VAL A 17 -6.20 -1.61 1.00
N ILE A 18 -6.63 -2.61 0.22
CA ILE A 18 -6.47 -2.60 -1.25
C ILE A 18 -7.16 -1.38 -1.85
N ARG A 19 -8.40 -1.09 -1.46
CA ARG A 19 -9.13 0.09 -1.95
C ARG A 19 -8.46 1.41 -1.60
N ALA A 20 -7.89 1.52 -0.40
CA ALA A 20 -7.19 2.73 0.03
C ALA A 20 -5.90 2.94 -0.76
N VAL A 21 -5.07 1.90 -0.88
CA VAL A 21 -3.78 1.95 -1.60
C VAL A 21 -3.98 2.28 -3.09
N LEU A 22 -5.05 1.77 -3.72
CA LEU A 22 -5.36 2.08 -5.12
C LEU A 22 -5.70 3.57 -5.36
N LYS A 23 -6.04 4.34 -4.32
CA LYS A 23 -6.27 5.79 -4.42
C LYS A 23 -4.97 6.61 -4.33
N TRP A 24 -3.86 6.01 -3.89
CA TRP A 24 -2.62 6.73 -3.73
C TRP A 24 -2.00 7.08 -5.07
N LYS A 25 -1.53 8.33 -5.21
CA LYS A 25 -0.79 8.80 -6.38
C LYS A 25 0.70 8.79 -6.05
N PHE A 26 1.45 7.91 -6.70
CA PHE A 26 2.89 7.84 -6.55
C PHE A 26 3.58 8.66 -7.63
N LYS A 27 4.59 9.45 -7.25
CA LYS A 27 5.49 10.06 -8.23
C LYS A 27 6.36 8.96 -8.85
N PRO A 28 6.50 8.92 -10.18
CA PRO A 28 7.38 7.95 -10.83
C PRO A 28 8.81 8.19 -10.37
N ARG A 29 9.57 7.09 -10.24
CA ARG A 29 11.01 7.21 -10.00
C ARG A 29 11.67 7.53 -11.33
N ILE A 30 12.44 8.62 -11.38
CA ILE A 30 13.21 9.01 -12.56
C ILE A 30 14.66 8.51 -12.39
N ILE A 31 15.18 7.81 -13.39
CA ILE A 31 16.59 7.42 -13.48
C ILE A 31 17.07 7.85 -14.87
N ASN A 32 18.12 8.67 -14.94
CA ASN A 32 18.66 9.22 -16.19
C ASN A 32 17.61 9.90 -17.09
N GLY A 33 16.68 10.64 -16.49
CA GLY A 33 15.61 11.34 -17.23
C GLY A 33 14.43 10.47 -17.68
N VAL A 34 14.47 9.15 -17.45
CA VAL A 34 13.40 8.22 -17.83
C VAL A 34 12.61 7.76 -16.60
N ALA A 35 11.28 7.70 -16.73
CA ALA A 35 10.41 7.13 -15.71
C ALA A 35 10.55 5.60 -15.67
N VAL A 36 10.84 5.05 -14.50
CA VAL A 36 11.05 3.63 -14.28
C VAL A 36 10.00 3.08 -13.32
N GLU A 37 9.50 1.87 -13.63
CA GLU A 37 8.58 1.16 -12.74
C GLU A 37 9.26 0.81 -11.41
N ARG A 38 8.53 0.95 -10.30
CA ARG A 38 8.99 0.56 -8.97
C ARG A 38 7.93 -0.30 -8.30
N ARG A 39 8.38 -1.44 -7.77
CA ARG A 39 7.62 -2.22 -6.80
C ARG A 39 7.94 -1.76 -5.38
N ALA A 40 6.93 -1.66 -4.54
CA ALA A 40 7.07 -1.29 -3.13
C ALA A 40 6.19 -2.19 -2.27
N ILE A 41 6.70 -2.50 -1.07
CA ILE A 41 5.93 -3.13 0.00
C ILE A 41 5.76 -2.07 1.08
N GLN A 42 4.53 -1.87 1.53
CA GLN A 42 4.20 -0.92 2.58
C GLN A 42 3.52 -1.67 3.73
N ARG A 43 4.02 -1.48 4.95
CA ARG A 43 3.35 -1.95 6.18
C ARG A 43 2.34 -0.89 6.62
N LEU A 44 1.17 -1.36 7.05
CA LEU A 44 0.09 -0.55 7.60
C LEU A 44 -0.28 -1.15 8.96
N ASP A 45 -0.20 -0.33 10.00
CA ASP A 45 -0.57 -0.70 11.35
C ASP A 45 -1.90 -0.05 11.71
N PHE A 46 -2.78 -0.82 12.35
CA PHE A 46 -4.10 -0.38 12.78
C PHE A 46 -4.14 -0.38 14.30
N SER A 47 -4.43 0.76 14.88
CA SER A 47 -4.68 0.93 16.31
C SER A 47 -6.05 1.56 16.51
N LEU A 48 -6.71 1.19 17.60
CA LEU A 48 -7.85 1.93 18.10
C LEU A 48 -7.32 3.10 18.92
N ASP A 49 -7.84 4.28 18.69
CA ASP A 49 -7.53 5.42 19.54
C ASP A 49 -8.13 5.19 20.92
N ALA A 50 -7.37 5.52 21.96
CA ALA A 50 -7.92 5.59 23.31
C ALA A 50 -8.63 6.94 23.43
N LEU A 51 -9.96 6.91 23.57
CA LEU A 51 -10.76 8.10 23.88
C LEU A 51 -10.29 8.75 25.19
#